data_AF-K8GT16-F1
#
_entry.id   AF-K8GT16-F1
#
_cell.length_a   1.000
_cell.length_b   1.000
_cell.length_c   1.000
_cell.angle_alpha   90.00
_cell.angle_beta   90.00
_cell.angle_gamma   90.00
#
_symmetry.space_group_name_H-M   'P 1'
#
loop_
_entity.id
_entity.type
_entity.pdbx_description
1 polymer ?
#
loop_
_entity_poly.entity_id
_entity_poly.type
_entity_poly.pdbx_seq_one_letter_code
_entity_poly.pdbx_strand_id
1 'polypeptide(L)'
;MPRFNPYTLQMQITRMFQQGQSFFAITKVQDWLKERNEDPNAYDVQFHEKPAPPGSGEVMVIEIELKRKDGQLVDPWLQQEVNRHS
;
A
#
# COMPACT_ATOMS: atom_id res chain seq x y z
N MET A 1 13.76 1.83 18.53
CA MET A 1 12.33 2.06 18.22
C MET A 1 12.26 2.63 16.81
N PRO A 2 11.72 1.94 15.80
CA PRO A 2 11.75 2.49 14.45
C PRO A 2 10.71 3.61 14.33
N ARG A 3 11.24 4.82 14.42
CA ARG A 3 10.92 6.07 13.69
C ARG A 3 9.53 6.08 13.04
N PHE A 4 8.62 6.85 13.63
CA PHE A 4 7.45 7.45 12.96
C PHE A 4 7.85 7.83 11.53
N ASN A 5 7.31 7.11 10.55
CA ASN A 5 7.48 7.48 9.15
C ASN A 5 6.35 8.47 8.85
N PRO A 6 6.61 9.77 8.66
CA PRO A 6 5.56 10.78 8.46
C PRO A 6 4.85 10.67 7.11
N TYR A 7 5.17 9.62 6.34
CA TYR A 7 4.61 9.35 5.02
C TYR A 7 3.70 8.14 5.11
N THR A 8 2.52 8.23 4.49
CA THR A 8 1.57 7.13 4.43
C THR A 8 2.16 5.92 3.71
N LEU A 9 1.57 4.73 3.91
CA LEU A 9 2.05 3.51 3.25
C LEU A 9 2.10 3.72 1.73
N GLN A 10 1.04 4.26 1.14
CA GLN A 10 0.94 4.49 -0.28
C GLN A 10 2.05 5.41 -0.82
N MET A 11 2.38 6.51 -0.13
CA MET A 11 3.52 7.35 -0.52
C MET A 11 4.86 6.59 -0.47
N GLN A 12 5.04 5.72 0.52
CA GLN A 12 6.24 4.88 0.60
C GLN A 12 6.31 3.91 -0.58
N ILE A 13 5.19 3.25 -0.92
CA ILE A 13 5.10 2.36 -2.07
C ILE A 13 5.35 3.13 -3.37
N THR A 14 4.71 4.29 -3.58
CA THR A 14 4.94 5.14 -4.76
C THR A 14 6.42 5.48 -4.95
N ARG A 15 7.11 5.89 -3.88
CA ARG A 15 8.55 6.17 -3.93
C ARG A 15 9.38 4.92 -4.24
N MET A 16 9.01 3.76 -3.69
CA MET A 16 9.69 2.51 -3.99
C MET A 16 9.57 2.16 -5.47
N PHE A 17 8.40 2.34 -6.08
CA PHE A 17 8.23 2.15 -7.52
C PHE A 17 9.05 3.15 -8.35
N GLN A 18 9.05 4.43 -7.97
CA GLN A 18 9.87 5.47 -8.64
C GLN A 18 11.38 5.18 -8.53
N GLN A 19 11.83 4.56 -7.45
CA GLN A 19 13.23 4.21 -7.22
C GLN A 19 13.62 2.83 -7.77
N GLY A 20 12.70 2.11 -8.45
CA GLY A 20 12.94 0.75 -8.95
C GLY A 20 13.02 -0.32 -7.86
N GLN A 21 12.56 -0.02 -6.64
CA GLN A 21 12.50 -0.92 -5.48
C GLN A 21 11.12 -1.59 -5.31
N SER A 22 10.31 -1.65 -6.38
CA SER A 22 8.97 -2.23 -6.36
C SER A 22 8.92 -3.68 -5.89
N PHE A 23 10.02 -4.44 -6.04
CA PHE A 23 10.13 -5.81 -5.53
C PHE A 23 9.86 -5.91 -4.02
N PHE A 24 10.27 -4.92 -3.23
CA PHE A 24 10.06 -4.90 -1.78
C PHE A 24 8.71 -4.30 -1.37
N ALA A 25 7.92 -3.78 -2.32
CA ALA A 25 6.64 -3.16 -2.04
C ALA A 25 5.65 -4.17 -1.42
N ILE A 26 5.67 -5.42 -1.89
CA ILE A 26 4.83 -6.50 -1.34
C ILE A 26 5.13 -6.71 0.13
N THR A 27 6.41 -6.91 0.48
CA THR A 27 6.84 -7.11 1.87
C THR A 27 6.43 -5.94 2.75
N LYS A 28 6.52 -4.71 2.22
CA LYS A 28 6.11 -3.51 2.93
C LYS A 28 4.61 -3.49 3.26
N VAL A 29 3.76 -3.89 2.33
CA VAL A 29 2.30 -4.03 2.57
C VAL A 29 2.02 -5.16 3.55
N GLN A 30 2.72 -6.29 3.43
CA GLN A 30 2.58 -7.41 4.36
C GLN A 30 2.95 -7.03 5.80
N ASP A 31 4.03 -6.28 6.00
CA ASP A 31 4.40 -5.80 7.32
C ASP A 31 3.38 -4.82 7.89
N TRP A 32 2.85 -3.93 7.04
CA TRP A 32 1.77 -3.01 7.43
C TRP A 32 0.47 -3.74 7.85
N LEU A 33 0.15 -4.87 7.20
CA LEU A 33 -0.97 -5.73 7.59
C LEU A 33 -0.72 -6.37 8.96
N LYS A 34 0.49 -6.91 9.19
CA LYS A 34 0.86 -7.48 10.50
C LYS A 34 0.77 -6.46 11.63
N GLU A 35 1.18 -5.21 11.38
CA GLU A 35 1.06 -4.11 12.36
C GLU A 35 -0.39 -3.84 12.79
N ARG A 36 -1.36 -4.20 11.94
CA ARG A 36 -2.81 -4.07 12.18
C ARG A 36 -3.46 -5.37 12.65
N ASN A 37 -2.66 -6.37 13.00
CA ASN A 37 -3.12 -7.69 13.44
C ASN A 37 -3.89 -8.46 12.34
N GLU A 38 -3.61 -8.16 11.07
CA GLU A 38 -4.12 -8.88 9.91
C GLU A 38 -3.14 -9.98 9.47
N ASP A 39 -3.64 -11.10 8.93
CA ASP A 39 -2.79 -12.15 8.34
C ASP A 39 -2.36 -11.76 6.91
N PRO A 40 -1.09 -11.41 6.66
CA PRO A 40 -0.62 -11.04 5.32
C PRO A 40 -0.76 -12.18 4.31
N ASN A 41 -0.82 -13.45 4.74
CA ASN A 41 -0.99 -14.57 3.84
C ASN A 41 -2.43 -14.74 3.36
N ALA A 42 -3.40 -14.16 4.08
CA ALA A 42 -4.81 -14.18 3.71
C ALA A 42 -5.11 -13.23 2.54
N TYR A 43 -4.20 -12.31 2.21
CA TYR A 43 -4.37 -11.32 1.16
C TYR A 43 -3.42 -11.56 -0.01
N ASP A 44 -3.91 -11.31 -1.23
CA ASP A 44 -3.11 -11.03 -2.41
C ASP A 44 -3.00 -9.52 -2.59
N VAL A 45 -1.79 -9.04 -2.91
CA VAL A 45 -1.47 -7.61 -2.98
C VAL A 45 -1.15 -7.27 -4.42
N GLN A 46 -1.94 -6.37 -5.00
CA GLN A 46 -1.78 -5.90 -6.37
C GLN A 46 -1.49 -4.40 -6.36
N PHE A 47 -0.63 -3.96 -7.27
CA PHE A 47 -0.23 -2.57 -7.39
C PHE A 47 -0.69 -2.03 -8.73
N HIS A 48 -1.41 -0.91 -8.70
CA HIS A 48 -1.92 -0.24 -9.89
C HIS A 48 -1.28 1.13 -10.01
N GLU A 49 -0.53 1.33 -11.09
CA GLU A 49 0.03 2.64 -11.41
C GLU A 49 -1.08 3.54 -11.96
N LYS A 50 -1.34 4.64 -11.26
CA LYS A 50 -2.30 5.66 -11.65
C LYS A 50 -1.61 7.01 -11.80
N PRO A 51 -2.06 7.86 -12.73
CA PRO A 51 -1.59 9.24 -12.78
C PRO A 51 -1.89 9.91 -11.45
N ALA A 52 -0.92 10.64 -10.92
CA ALA A 52 -1.09 11.32 -9.65
C ALA A 52 -2.17 12.42 -9.76
N PRO A 53 -3.00 12.63 -8.72
CA PRO A 53 -4.00 13.67 -8.75
C PRO A 53 -3.37 15.07 -8.88
N PRO A 54 -4.04 16.04 -9.53
CA PRO A 54 -3.54 17.39 -9.65
C PRO A 54 -3.24 17.99 -8.26
N GLY A 55 -2.01 18.45 -8.04
CA GLY A 55 -1.59 19.07 -6.78
C GLY A 55 -0.78 18.16 -5.84
N SER A 56 -0.72 16.84 -6.07
CA SER A 56 0.35 16.02 -5.49
C SER A 56 1.58 16.17 -6.37
N GLY A 57 2.71 16.66 -5.86
CA GLY A 57 3.94 16.88 -6.63
C GLY A 57 4.61 15.62 -7.22
N GLU A 58 3.88 14.51 -7.32
CA GLU A 58 4.28 13.24 -7.90
C GLU A 58 3.70 13.12 -9.32
N VAL A 59 4.37 12.39 -10.22
CA VAL A 59 3.88 12.16 -11.60
C VAL A 59 2.90 10.97 -11.66
N MET A 60 3.11 10.00 -10.79
CA MET A 60 2.32 8.78 -10.66
C MET A 60 2.13 8.43 -9.18
N VAL A 61 1.03 7.77 -8.86
CA VAL A 61 0.70 7.19 -7.56
C VAL A 61 0.47 5.70 -7.75
N ILE A 62 0.96 4.90 -6.80
CA ILE A 62 0.70 3.47 -6.76
C ILE A 62 -0.47 3.19 -5.83
N GLU A 63 -1.59 2.78 -6.40
CA GLU A 63 -2.74 2.28 -5.65
C GLU A 63 -2.50 0.82 -5.27
N ILE A 64 -2.79 0.49 -4.01
CA ILE A 64 -2.62 -0.83 -3.42
C ILE A 64 -3.98 -1.49 -3.35
N GLU A 65 -4.18 -2.55 -4.11
CA GLU A 65 -5.38 -3.38 -4.05
C GLU A 65 -5.11 -4.62 -3.22
N LEU A 66 -5.90 -4.82 -2.17
CA LEU A 66 -5.91 -6.04 -1.39
C LEU A 66 -7.05 -6.93 -1.90
N LYS A 67 -6.78 -8.22 -2.08
CA LYS A 67 -7.78 -9.24 -2.41
C LYS A 67 -7.69 -10.38 -1.41
N ARG A 68 -8.78 -10.78 -0.76
CA ARG A 68 -8.72 -11.97 0.10
C ARG A 68 -8.60 -13.23 -0.75
N LYS A 69 -7.69 -14.12 -0.36
CA LYS A 69 -7.46 -15.41 -1.05
C LYS A 69 -8.60 -16.41 -0.84
N ASP A 70 -9.41 -16.21 0.19
CA ASP A 70 -10.60 -17.02 0.47
C ASP A 70 -11.80 -16.66 -0.43
N GLY A 71 -11.66 -15.66 -1.32
CA GLY A 71 -12.70 -15.21 -2.22
C GLY A 71 -13.71 -14.24 -1.59
N GLN A 72 -13.55 -13.88 -0.31
CA GLN A 72 -14.35 -12.85 0.33
C GLN A 72 -13.91 -11.45 -0.10
N LEU A 73 -14.81 -10.47 0.05
CA LEU A 73 -14.45 -9.08 -0.15
C LEU A 73 -13.52 -8.62 0.96
N VAL A 74 -12.52 -7.81 0.61
CA VAL A 74 -11.71 -7.10 1.61
C VAL A 74 -12.58 -6.06 2.30
N ASP A 75 -12.36 -5.90 3.59
CA ASP A 75 -13.06 -4.89 4.36
C ASP A 75 -12.80 -3.48 3.79
N PRO A 76 -13.84 -2.68 3.52
CA PRO A 76 -13.68 -1.38 2.88
C PRO A 76 -12.75 -0.43 3.64
N TRP A 77 -12.76 -0.49 4.97
CA TRP A 77 -11.89 0.32 5.81
C TRP A 77 -10.42 -0.04 5.61
N LEU A 78 -10.08 -1.34 5.43
CA LEU A 78 -8.71 -1.80 5.23
C LEU A 78 -8.19 -1.35 3.86
N GLN A 79 -9.03 -1.49 2.84
CA GLN A 79 -8.76 -1.04 1.47
C GLN A 79 -8.61 0.49 1.36
N GLN A 80 -9.32 1.25 2.19
CA GLN A 80 -9.16 2.71 2.29
C GLN A 80 -7.90 3.09 3.05
N GLU A 81 -7.63 2.43 4.18
CA GLU A 81 -6.50 2.75 5.05
C GLU A 81 -5.15 2.44 4.39
N VAL A 82 -5.07 1.37 3.58
CA VAL A 82 -3.86 1.01 2.83
C VAL A 82 -3.50 2.08 1.77
N ASN A 83 -4.52 2.80 1.25
CA ASN A 83 -4.40 3.88 0.26
C ASN A 83 -4.55 5.28 0.87
N ARG A 84 -4.39 5.42 2.20
CA ARG A 84 -4.55 6.72 2.85
C ARG A 84 -3.47 7.70 2.36
N HIS A 85 -3.87 8.93 2.04
CA HIS A 85 -2.98 9.99 1.56
C HIS A 85 -2.59 11.02 2.64
N SER A 86 -3.27 11.05 3.79
CA SER A 86 -3.04 12.01 4.90
C SER A 86 -3.60 11.53 6.23
#